data_AF-Q6D5P5-F1
#
_entry.id   AF-Q6D5P5-F1
#
_cell.length_a   1.000
_cell.length_b   1.000
_cell.length_c   1.000
_cell.angle_alpha   90.00
_cell.angle_beta   90.00
_cell.angle_gamma   90.00
#
_symmetry.space_group_name_H-M   'P 1'
#
loop_
_entity.id
_entity.type
_entity.pdbx_description
1 polymer ?
#
loop_
_entity_poly.entity_id
_entity_poly.type
_entity_poly.pdbx_seq_one_letter_code
_entity_poly.pdbx_strand_id
1 'polypeptide(L)'
;MFTDEIIWHDVITKYSVNNLSQDMLNDPSETMFVLGDVYKEQALEYYGYLRSELLKSKELISNAEKSLIIALESRVKAEQDKKSADQKLKDEQEKDKGKAPELKLDDKIREQLGNRGWTEQDVRDTVSKGAKGSAEDKCSPKKTPPDFLGRNDPASVYGEFGKYIVVNDRTGEVVQFSDKSDPEWVDDSRINWGDKNE
;
A
#
# COMPACT_ATOMS: atom_id res chain seq x y z
N MET A 1 -22.31 -39.98 -18.68
CA MET A 1 -21.98 -40.57 -20.00
C MET A 1 -22.93 -39.94 -20.99
N PHE A 2 -22.48 -38.99 -21.82
CA PHE A 2 -23.15 -38.71 -23.07
C PHE A 2 -22.55 -39.69 -24.07
N THR A 3 -23.20 -40.83 -24.22
CA THR A 3 -22.94 -41.81 -25.28
C THR A 3 -23.93 -41.55 -26.39
N ASP A 4 -23.92 -40.31 -26.91
CA ASP A 4 -24.53 -40.09 -28.21
C ASP A 4 -23.55 -40.71 -29.19
N GLU A 5 -23.84 -41.96 -29.56
CA GLU A 5 -23.06 -42.74 -30.49
C GLU A 5 -22.91 -41.90 -31.75
N ILE A 6 -21.69 -41.46 -32.08
CA ILE A 6 -21.47 -40.66 -33.28
C ILE A 6 -21.74 -41.57 -34.48
N ILE A 7 -22.89 -41.36 -35.13
CA ILE A 7 -23.36 -42.16 -36.26
C ILE A 7 -22.70 -41.66 -37.53
N TRP A 8 -22.17 -42.56 -38.36
CA TRP A 8 -21.50 -42.23 -39.62
C TRP A 8 -22.37 -41.35 -40.53
N HIS A 9 -23.69 -41.56 -40.52
CA HIS A 9 -24.69 -40.80 -41.27
C HIS A 9 -24.67 -39.30 -40.92
N ASP A 10 -24.60 -38.95 -39.63
CA ASP A 10 -24.62 -37.55 -39.18
C ASP A 10 -23.31 -36.84 -39.54
N VAL A 11 -22.19 -37.55 -39.40
CA VAL A 11 -20.87 -37.00 -39.66
C VAL A 11 -20.66 -36.81 -41.17
N ILE A 12 -21.01 -37.79 -42.00
CA ILE A 12 -20.85 -37.67 -43.46
C ILE A 12 -21.78 -36.59 -44.04
N THR A 13 -23.00 -36.44 -43.52
CA THR A 13 -23.93 -35.37 -43.94
C THR A 13 -23.40 -33.99 -43.55
N LYS A 14 -22.72 -33.86 -42.41
CA LYS A 14 -22.20 -32.59 -41.92
C LYS A 14 -20.89 -32.14 -42.57
N TYR A 15 -19.99 -33.08 -42.88
CA TYR A 15 -18.62 -32.76 -43.31
C TYR A 15 -18.31 -33.12 -44.77
N SER A 16 -19.21 -33.81 -45.49
CA SER A 16 -19.03 -34.02 -46.94
C SER A 16 -19.19 -32.71 -47.72
N VAL A 17 -18.37 -32.56 -48.76
CA VAL A 17 -18.34 -31.35 -49.59
C VAL A 17 -19.51 -31.29 -50.59
N ASN A 18 -20.19 -32.42 -50.81
CA ASN A 18 -21.30 -32.56 -51.74
C ASN A 18 -22.61 -32.83 -51.00
N ASN A 19 -23.71 -32.20 -51.42
CA ASN A 19 -25.03 -32.57 -50.91
C ASN A 19 -25.36 -34.01 -51.31
N LEU A 20 -25.39 -34.91 -50.33
CA LEU A 20 -25.79 -36.30 -50.51
C LEU A 20 -27.31 -36.38 -50.76
N SER A 21 -27.74 -37.17 -51.73
CA SER A 21 -29.17 -37.42 -51.95
C SER A 21 -29.72 -38.39 -50.89
N GLN A 22 -31.03 -38.34 -50.63
CA GLN A 22 -31.67 -39.28 -49.70
C GLN A 22 -31.52 -40.74 -50.14
N ASP A 23 -31.48 -41.01 -51.45
CA ASP A 23 -31.27 -42.37 -51.97
C ASP A 23 -29.87 -42.89 -51.62
N MET A 24 -28.84 -42.03 -51.68
CA MET A 24 -27.47 -42.38 -51.28
C MET A 24 -27.32 -42.62 -49.78
N LEU A 25 -28.19 -42.02 -48.97
CA LEU A 25 -28.23 -42.23 -47.52
C LEU A 25 -29.00 -43.50 -47.14
N ASN A 26 -30.04 -43.85 -47.92
CA ASN A 26 -30.86 -45.04 -47.71
C ASN A 26 -30.23 -46.34 -48.24
N ASP A 27 -29.42 -46.26 -49.30
CA ASP A 27 -28.64 -47.38 -49.87
C ASP A 27 -27.17 -46.97 -50.12
N PRO A 28 -26.38 -46.82 -49.05
CA PRO A 28 -25.00 -46.34 -49.13
C PRO A 28 -24.05 -47.35 -49.76
N SER A 29 -23.15 -46.86 -50.63
CA SER A 29 -22.07 -47.67 -51.17
C SER A 29 -21.01 -47.98 -50.11
N GLU A 30 -20.22 -49.03 -50.34
CA GLU A 30 -19.08 -49.39 -49.48
C GLU A 30 -18.10 -48.20 -49.29
N THR A 31 -17.87 -47.41 -50.33
CA THR A 31 -17.05 -46.19 -50.25
C THR A 31 -17.65 -45.13 -49.32
N MET A 32 -18.97 -45.00 -49.25
CA MET A 32 -19.62 -44.06 -48.33
C MET A 32 -19.49 -44.50 -46.88
N PHE A 33 -19.57 -45.80 -46.60
CA PHE A 33 -19.29 -46.33 -45.26
C PHE A 33 -17.85 -46.02 -44.83
N VAL A 34 -16.86 -46.31 -45.68
CA VAL A 34 -15.45 -46.04 -45.40
C VAL A 34 -15.21 -44.54 -45.15
N LEU A 35 -15.79 -43.65 -45.97
CA LEU A 35 -15.68 -42.20 -45.75
C LEU A 35 -16.37 -41.74 -44.46
N GLY A 36 -17.55 -42.29 -44.16
CA GLY A 36 -18.27 -42.01 -42.92
C GLY A 36 -17.48 -42.42 -41.67
N ASP A 37 -16.84 -43.59 -41.71
CA ASP A 37 -15.96 -44.06 -40.63
C ASP A 37 -14.72 -43.18 -40.48
N VAL A 38 -14.07 -42.78 -41.57
CA VAL A 38 -12.92 -41.85 -41.53
C VAL A 38 -13.30 -40.53 -40.87
N TYR A 39 -14.44 -39.93 -41.28
CA TYR A 39 -14.88 -38.68 -40.66
C TYR A 39 -15.30 -38.88 -39.19
N LYS A 40 -15.90 -40.02 -38.86
CA LYS A 40 -16.26 -40.35 -37.48
C LYS A 40 -15.02 -40.44 -36.59
N GLU A 41 -13.95 -41.11 -37.06
CA GLU A 41 -12.67 -41.19 -36.33
C GLU A 41 -12.05 -39.80 -36.13
N GLN A 42 -11.99 -38.97 -37.17
CA GLN A 42 -11.49 -37.60 -37.06
C GLN A 42 -12.30 -36.75 -36.07
N ALA A 43 -13.63 -36.88 -36.10
CA ALA A 43 -14.50 -36.19 -35.16
C ALA A 43 -14.24 -36.65 -33.72
N LEU A 44 -14.11 -37.97 -33.50
CA LEU A 44 -13.80 -38.54 -32.18
C LEU A 44 -12.44 -38.06 -31.65
N GLU A 45 -11.41 -38.02 -32.49
CA GLU A 45 -10.08 -37.50 -32.12
C GLU A 45 -10.16 -36.03 -31.70
N TYR A 46 -10.83 -35.20 -32.52
CA TYR A 46 -11.00 -33.77 -32.23
C TYR A 46 -11.80 -33.53 -30.95
N TYR A 47 -12.89 -34.26 -30.73
CA TYR A 47 -13.65 -34.18 -29.48
C TYR A 47 -12.84 -34.65 -28.27
N GLY A 48 -12.02 -35.69 -28.44
CA GLY A 48 -11.08 -36.15 -27.41
C GLY A 48 -10.08 -35.07 -27.02
N TYR A 49 -9.50 -34.40 -28.02
CA TYR A 49 -8.60 -33.27 -27.81
C TYR A 49 -9.28 -32.11 -27.07
N LEU A 50 -10.43 -31.63 -27.55
CA LEU A 50 -11.17 -30.54 -26.91
C LEU A 50 -11.58 -30.89 -25.47
N ARG A 51 -11.98 -32.14 -25.22
CA ARG A 51 -12.30 -32.60 -23.86
C ARG A 51 -11.07 -32.56 -22.96
N SER A 52 -9.90 -32.95 -23.47
CA SER A 52 -8.65 -32.90 -22.70
C SER A 52 -8.28 -31.46 -22.32
N GLU A 53 -8.42 -30.51 -23.25
CA GLU A 53 -8.19 -29.09 -22.99
C GLU A 53 -9.20 -28.50 -22.01
N LEU A 54 -10.48 -28.87 -22.13
CA LEU A 54 -11.51 -28.45 -21.19
C LEU A 54 -11.23 -28.95 -19.77
N LEU A 55 -10.74 -30.19 -19.62
CA LEU A 55 -10.38 -30.75 -18.32
C LEU A 55 -9.18 -30.01 -17.70
N LYS A 56 -8.13 -29.73 -18.50
CA LYS A 56 -6.99 -28.92 -18.05
C LYS A 56 -7.43 -27.52 -17.59
N SER A 57 -8.29 -26.87 -18.37
CA SER A 57 -8.82 -25.55 -18.03
C SER A 57 -9.62 -25.58 -16.72
N LYS A 58 -10.46 -26.60 -16.50
CA LYS A 58 -11.19 -26.78 -15.24
C LYS A 58 -10.26 -26.97 -14.05
N GLU A 59 -9.17 -27.71 -14.22
CA GLU A 59 -8.18 -27.91 -13.15
C GLU A 59 -7.47 -26.58 -12.79
N LEU A 60 -7.09 -25.79 -13.80
CA LEU A 60 -6.50 -24.48 -13.60
C LEU A 60 -7.45 -23.53 -12.86
N ILE A 61 -8.73 -23.49 -13.24
CA ILE A 61 -9.75 -22.67 -12.58
C ILE A 61 -9.91 -23.10 -11.12
N SER A 62 -10.06 -24.40 -10.85
CA SER A 62 -10.17 -24.93 -9.49
C SER A 62 -8.94 -24.57 -8.63
N ASN A 63 -7.74 -24.64 -9.20
CA ASN A 63 -6.52 -24.27 -8.47
C ASN A 63 -6.46 -22.76 -8.19
N ALA A 64 -6.85 -21.92 -9.15
CA ALA A 64 -6.93 -20.48 -8.97
C ALA A 64 -7.96 -20.08 -7.90
N GLU A 65 -9.12 -20.74 -7.87
CA GLU A 65 -10.17 -20.53 -6.85
C GLU A 65 -9.64 -20.84 -5.44
N LYS A 66 -8.92 -21.96 -5.27
CA LYS A 66 -8.29 -22.31 -3.99
C LYS A 66 -7.27 -21.26 -3.55
N SER A 67 -6.41 -20.80 -4.47
CA SER A 67 -5.44 -19.75 -4.17
C SER A 67 -6.11 -18.43 -3.81
N LEU A 68 -7.22 -18.08 -4.46
CA LEU A 68 -7.98 -16.87 -4.15
C LEU A 68 -8.57 -16.92 -2.74
N ILE A 69 -9.13 -18.06 -2.32
CA ILE A 69 -9.66 -18.23 -0.96
C ILE A 69 -8.57 -17.99 0.09
N ILE A 70 -7.38 -18.58 -0.09
CA ILE A 70 -6.24 -18.40 0.82
C ILE A 70 -5.81 -16.92 0.88
N ALA A 71 -5.78 -16.23 -0.27
CA ALA A 71 -5.42 -14.82 -0.33
C ALA A 71 -6.45 -13.93 0.38
N LEU A 72 -7.75 -14.26 0.26
CA LEU A 72 -8.82 -13.53 0.93
C LEU A 72 -8.74 -13.69 2.46
N GLU A 73 -8.51 -14.90 2.96
CA GLU A 73 -8.33 -15.16 4.40
C GLU A 73 -7.12 -14.39 4.96
N SER A 74 -6.00 -14.42 4.23
CA SER A 74 -4.78 -13.69 4.60
C SER A 74 -5.02 -12.18 4.66
N ARG A 75 -5.78 -11.65 3.70
CA ARG A 75 -6.15 -10.23 3.67
C ARG A 75 -7.01 -9.84 4.86
N VAL A 76 -8.03 -10.63 5.20
CA VAL A 76 -8.90 -10.36 6.36
C VAL A 76 -8.07 -10.29 7.64
N LYS A 77 -7.11 -11.20 7.83
CA LYS A 77 -6.19 -11.17 8.97
C LYS A 77 -5.36 -9.90 8.99
N ALA A 78 -4.75 -9.52 7.86
CA ALA A 78 -3.96 -8.29 7.78
C ALA A 78 -4.79 -7.03 8.08
N GLU A 79 -6.06 -6.98 7.66
CA GLU A 79 -6.97 -5.88 7.98
C GLU A 79 -7.30 -5.81 9.48
N GLN A 80 -7.44 -6.96 10.16
CA GLN A 80 -7.64 -7.03 11.61
C GLN A 80 -6.38 -6.60 12.39
N ASP A 81 -5.21 -7.05 11.95
CA ASP A 81 -3.91 -6.69 12.54
C ASP A 81 -3.68 -5.18 12.43
N LYS A 82 -3.97 -4.59 11.25
CA LYS A 82 -3.90 -3.14 11.05
C LYS A 82 -4.83 -2.39 11.98
N LYS A 83 -6.10 -2.77 12.08
CA LYS A 83 -7.07 -2.12 13.00
C LYS A 83 -6.58 -2.17 14.44
N SER A 84 -6.00 -3.30 14.86
CA SER A 84 -5.46 -3.47 16.21
C SER A 84 -4.23 -2.58 16.46
N ALA A 85 -3.35 -2.46 15.47
CA ALA A 85 -2.19 -1.57 15.53
C ALA A 85 -2.61 -0.09 15.57
N ASP A 86 -3.55 0.32 14.71
CA ASP A 86 -4.08 1.68 14.68
C ASP A 86 -4.75 2.05 16.02
N GLN A 87 -5.47 1.11 16.65
CA GLN A 87 -6.06 1.34 17.97
C GLN A 87 -5.00 1.51 19.06
N LYS A 88 -3.98 0.63 19.10
CA LYS A 88 -2.87 0.76 20.05
C LYS A 88 -2.16 2.10 19.91
N LEU A 89 -1.93 2.54 18.68
CA LEU A 89 -1.29 3.82 18.38
C LEU A 89 -2.15 5.00 18.87
N LYS A 90 -3.47 4.94 18.70
CA LYS A 90 -4.38 5.93 19.29
C LYS A 90 -4.36 5.91 20.81
N ASP A 91 -4.40 4.73 21.42
CA ASP A 91 -4.37 4.59 22.89
C ASP A 91 -3.06 5.14 23.48
N GLU A 92 -1.93 4.93 22.81
CA GLU A 92 -0.62 5.52 23.18
C GLU A 92 -0.63 7.04 23.00
N GLN A 93 -1.12 7.54 21.86
CA GLN A 93 -1.27 8.98 21.62
C GLN A 93 -2.19 9.64 22.66
N GLU A 94 -3.26 8.97 23.10
CA GLU A 94 -4.15 9.46 24.15
C GLU A 94 -3.51 9.44 25.53
N LYS A 95 -2.69 8.43 25.85
CA LYS A 95 -1.90 8.39 27.10
C LYS A 95 -0.86 9.50 27.17
N ASP A 96 -0.29 9.88 26.04
CA ASP A 96 0.70 10.95 25.95
C ASP A 96 0.06 12.33 25.77
N LYS A 97 -1.26 12.40 25.55
CA LYS A 97 -2.04 13.64 25.42
C LYS A 97 -2.11 14.36 26.78
N GLY A 98 -1.12 15.22 27.02
CA GLY A 98 -0.97 16.00 28.26
C GLY A 98 0.35 15.78 28.99
N LYS A 99 1.16 14.79 28.59
CA LYS A 99 2.59 14.79 28.92
C LYS A 99 3.28 15.75 27.95
N ALA A 100 3.88 16.82 28.48
CA ALA A 100 4.82 17.60 27.69
C ALA A 100 5.85 16.61 27.10
N PRO A 101 6.16 16.67 25.79
CA PRO A 101 7.16 15.80 25.19
C PRO A 101 8.42 15.84 26.06
N GLU A 102 9.03 14.69 26.31
CA GLU A 102 10.29 14.65 27.05
C GLU A 102 11.35 15.38 26.22
N LEU A 103 11.51 16.67 26.51
CA LEU A 103 12.36 17.56 25.75
C LEU A 103 13.81 17.12 25.90
N LYS A 104 14.43 16.78 24.78
CA LYS A 104 15.86 16.49 24.71
C LYS A 104 16.60 17.78 24.38
N LEU A 105 17.40 18.23 25.35
CA LEU A 105 18.35 19.33 25.18
C LEU A 105 19.72 18.71 24.93
N ASP A 106 20.28 18.90 23.75
CA ASP A 106 21.67 18.54 23.50
C ASP A 106 22.63 19.51 24.21
N ASP A 107 23.92 19.17 24.28
CA ASP A 107 24.90 19.98 25.01
C ASP A 107 25.08 21.38 24.42
N LYS A 108 24.97 21.50 23.09
CA LYS A 108 25.06 22.79 22.39
C LYS A 108 23.88 23.70 22.76
N ILE A 109 22.68 23.14 22.84
CA ILE A 109 21.45 23.84 23.20
C ILE A 109 21.54 24.26 24.67
N ARG A 110 22.02 23.39 25.57
CA ARG A 110 22.26 23.74 26.99
C ARG A 110 23.22 24.91 27.14
N GLU A 111 24.33 24.94 26.39
CA GLU A 111 25.28 26.05 26.41
C GLU A 111 24.67 27.37 25.92
N GLN A 112 23.78 27.30 24.92
CA GLN A 112 23.16 28.48 24.34
C GLN A 112 22.03 29.07 25.21
N LEU A 113 21.39 28.27 26.08
CA LEU A 113 20.22 28.70 26.87
C LEU A 113 20.50 29.98 27.66
N GLY A 114 21.54 29.96 28.50
CA GLY A 114 21.89 31.09 29.36
C GLY A 114 22.24 32.34 28.56
N ASN A 115 22.98 32.19 27.45
CA ASN A 115 23.42 33.31 26.61
C ASN A 115 22.25 33.99 25.88
N ARG A 116 21.17 33.27 25.63
CA ARG A 116 19.96 33.77 24.94
C ARG A 116 18.82 34.11 25.88
N GLY A 117 19.11 34.18 27.18
CA GLY A 117 18.16 34.52 28.23
C GLY A 117 17.13 33.43 28.55
N TRP A 118 17.34 32.18 28.11
CA TRP A 118 16.46 31.05 28.42
C TRP A 118 16.96 30.24 29.60
N THR A 119 16.03 29.72 30.40
CA THR A 119 16.29 28.64 31.36
C THR A 119 15.65 27.34 30.88
N GLU A 120 16.11 26.18 31.37
CA GLU A 120 15.42 24.91 31.06
C GLU A 120 13.95 24.93 31.47
N GLN A 121 13.62 25.63 32.57
CA GLN A 121 12.25 25.79 33.04
C GLN A 121 11.43 26.64 32.06
N ASP A 122 11.98 27.76 31.57
CA ASP A 122 11.31 28.60 30.56
C ASP A 122 10.95 27.80 29.31
N VAL A 123 11.86 26.91 28.88
CA VAL A 123 11.65 26.05 27.71
C VAL A 123 10.49 25.10 27.96
N ARG A 124 10.48 24.40 29.10
CA ARG A 124 9.41 23.48 29.48
C ARG A 124 8.06 24.20 29.60
N ASP A 125 8.05 25.39 30.21
CA ASP A 125 6.85 26.19 30.41
C ASP A 125 6.31 26.79 29.10
N THR A 126 7.19 27.07 28.14
CA THR A 126 6.77 27.56 26.82
C THR A 126 6.20 26.43 25.97
N VAL A 127 6.81 25.25 26.02
CA VAL A 127 6.33 24.07 25.30
C VAL A 127 5.00 23.57 25.87
N SER A 128 4.81 23.62 27.19
CA SER A 128 3.58 23.18 27.86
C SER A 128 2.33 24.02 27.52
N LYS A 129 2.52 25.28 27.07
CA LYS A 129 1.43 26.15 26.58
C LYS A 129 0.86 25.72 25.22
N GLY A 130 1.48 24.73 24.57
CA GLY A 130 1.04 24.18 23.30
C GLY A 130 1.66 24.89 22.08
N ALA A 131 1.64 24.19 20.96
CA ALA A 131 2.23 24.66 19.71
C ALA A 131 1.46 25.87 19.15
N LYS A 132 2.21 26.82 18.58
CA LYS A 132 1.72 28.07 17.97
C LYS A 132 2.07 28.18 16.48
N GLY A 133 2.90 27.30 15.97
CA GLY A 133 3.25 27.23 14.55
C GLY A 133 3.92 25.90 14.20
N SER A 134 4.33 25.79 12.94
CA SER A 134 5.07 24.66 12.39
C SER A 134 6.36 25.12 11.72
N ALA A 135 7.33 24.21 11.63
CA ALA A 135 8.60 24.39 10.96
C ALA A 135 9.10 23.04 10.43
N GLU A 136 10.28 23.04 9.82
CA GLU A 136 10.98 21.83 9.39
C GLU A 136 12.40 21.80 9.98
N ASP A 137 12.74 20.71 10.67
CA ASP A 137 14.12 20.40 11.00
C ASP A 137 14.81 19.80 9.78
N LYS A 138 15.24 20.70 8.90
CA LYS A 138 16.01 20.38 7.70
C LYS A 138 17.48 20.65 7.94
N CYS A 139 18.22 19.58 8.21
CA CYS A 139 19.65 19.63 8.49
C CYS A 139 20.41 18.75 7.48
N SER A 140 21.35 19.34 6.75
CA SER A 140 22.19 18.59 5.83
C SER A 140 23.05 17.57 6.59
N PRO A 141 23.33 16.38 6.03
CA PRO A 141 24.25 15.37 6.59
C PRO A 141 25.50 15.92 7.28
N LYS A 142 26.18 16.89 6.65
CA LYS A 142 27.41 17.52 7.15
C LYS A 142 27.27 18.24 8.50
N LYS A 143 26.03 18.56 8.90
CA LYS A 143 25.69 19.31 10.13
C LYS A 143 25.14 18.40 11.25
N THR A 144 25.05 17.08 11.04
CA THR A 144 24.56 16.12 12.04
C THR A 144 25.62 15.07 12.45
N PRO A 145 26.82 15.46 12.92
CA PRO A 145 27.74 14.48 13.50
C PRO A 145 27.16 13.88 14.80
N PRO A 146 27.50 12.63 15.16
CA PRO A 146 28.45 11.74 14.49
C PRO A 146 27.84 10.85 13.39
N ASP A 147 26.51 10.79 13.26
CA ASP A 147 25.83 9.87 12.35
C ASP A 147 25.82 10.33 10.88
N PHE A 148 25.94 11.65 10.65
CA PHE A 148 25.85 12.31 9.34
C PHE A 148 24.63 11.92 8.51
N LEU A 149 23.53 11.49 9.14
CA LEU A 149 22.35 11.02 8.41
C LEU A 149 21.51 12.17 7.84
N GLY A 150 21.75 13.40 8.30
CA GLY A 150 20.86 14.52 8.03
C GLY A 150 19.53 14.38 8.77
N ARG A 151 18.73 15.43 8.72
CA ARG A 151 17.36 15.47 9.24
C ARG A 151 16.46 16.14 8.21
N ASN A 152 15.25 15.61 8.06
CA ASN A 152 14.19 16.17 7.23
C ASN A 152 12.85 15.84 7.90
N ASP A 153 12.71 16.29 9.14
CA ASP A 153 11.59 15.95 10.00
C ASP A 153 10.67 17.18 10.19
N PRO A 154 9.34 16.96 10.30
CA PRO A 154 8.44 18.00 10.75
C PRO A 154 8.81 18.45 12.16
N ALA A 155 8.58 19.74 12.43
CA ALA A 155 8.85 20.35 13.72
C ALA A 155 7.71 21.29 14.14
N SER A 156 7.46 21.36 15.45
CA SER A 156 6.49 22.26 16.06
C SER A 156 7.18 23.48 16.65
N VAL A 157 6.54 24.65 16.52
CA VAL A 157 7.01 25.93 17.06
C VAL A 157 6.15 26.34 18.25
N TYR A 158 6.81 26.72 19.34
CA TYR A 158 6.20 27.13 20.60
C TYR A 158 6.65 28.55 20.96
N GLY A 159 5.80 29.30 21.65
CA GLY A 159 6.07 30.68 22.04
C GLY A 159 5.47 31.70 21.08
N GLU A 160 6.16 32.81 20.87
CA GLU A 160 5.70 33.96 20.08
C GLU A 160 6.83 34.54 19.21
N PHE A 161 6.50 35.48 18.33
CA PHE A 161 7.46 36.16 17.46
C PHE A 161 8.64 36.73 18.27
N GLY A 162 9.88 36.47 17.84
CA GLY A 162 11.11 36.85 18.54
C GLY A 162 11.41 36.06 19.82
N LYS A 163 10.47 35.27 20.34
CA LYS A 163 10.59 34.50 21.59
C LYS A 163 9.99 33.10 21.43
N TYR A 164 10.71 32.27 20.67
CA TYR A 164 10.20 30.97 20.26
C TYR A 164 11.19 29.83 20.51
N ILE A 165 10.65 28.62 20.51
CA ILE A 165 11.36 27.34 20.57
C ILE A 165 10.82 26.46 19.46
N VAL A 166 11.71 25.79 18.74
CA VAL A 166 11.38 24.81 17.70
C VAL A 166 11.80 23.43 18.19
N VAL A 167 10.88 22.46 18.13
CA VAL A 167 11.08 21.09 18.59
C VAL A 167 10.79 20.12 17.45
N ASN A 168 11.71 19.18 17.20
CA ASN A 168 11.53 18.13 16.21
C ASN A 168 10.44 17.15 16.67
N ASP A 169 9.39 16.96 15.88
CA ASP A 169 8.20 16.18 16.28
C ASP A 169 8.52 14.68 16.43
N ARG A 170 9.52 14.18 15.68
CA ARG A 170 9.92 12.77 15.71
C ARG A 170 10.81 12.45 16.90
N THR A 171 11.75 13.33 17.24
CA THR A 171 12.78 13.05 18.26
C THR A 171 12.53 13.69 19.63
N GLY A 172 11.71 14.74 19.68
CA GLY A 172 11.52 15.59 20.86
C GLY A 172 12.73 16.50 21.17
N GLU A 173 13.67 16.61 20.24
CA GLU A 173 14.86 17.44 20.39
C GLU A 173 14.54 18.91 20.14
N VAL A 174 15.05 19.79 21.01
CA VAL A 174 15.02 21.24 20.76
C VAL A 174 16.07 21.56 19.71
N VAL A 175 15.63 21.99 18.53
CA VAL A 175 16.52 22.26 17.39
C VAL A 175 16.93 23.73 17.30
N GLN A 176 16.09 24.62 17.83
CA GLN A 176 16.33 26.05 17.80
C GLN A 176 15.53 26.77 18.89
N PHE A 177 16.09 27.83 19.44
CA PHE A 177 15.36 28.84 20.21
C PHE A 177 15.88 30.23 19.85
N SER A 178 15.00 31.22 19.89
CA SER A 178 15.36 32.61 19.59
C SER A 178 16.26 33.19 20.67
N ASP A 179 16.91 34.31 20.39
CA ASP A 179 17.62 35.08 21.40
C ASP A 179 16.67 36.10 22.06
N LYS A 180 16.27 35.87 23.31
CA LYS A 180 15.38 36.81 24.02
C LYS A 180 16.09 38.11 24.41
N SER A 181 17.41 38.12 24.39
CA SER A 181 18.22 39.30 24.73
C SER A 181 18.49 40.21 23.52
N ASP A 182 18.23 39.71 22.31
CA ASP A 182 18.34 40.46 21.07
C ASP A 182 16.97 41.03 20.63
N PRO A 183 16.73 42.34 20.79
CA PRO A 183 15.47 42.95 20.39
C PRO A 183 15.28 43.02 18.87
N GLU A 184 16.33 42.82 18.08
CA GLU A 184 16.29 42.82 16.61
C GLU A 184 16.29 41.40 16.03
N TRP A 185 16.06 40.38 16.87
CA TRP A 185 16.04 38.99 16.44
C TRP A 185 15.02 38.75 15.30
N VAL A 186 15.51 38.17 14.21
CA VAL A 186 14.68 37.82 13.06
C VAL A 186 14.28 36.35 13.16
N ASP A 187 12.98 36.08 13.15
CA ASP A 187 12.44 34.72 13.14
C ASP A 187 12.94 33.92 11.93
N ASP A 188 13.11 32.61 12.10
CA ASP A 188 13.51 31.76 10.98
C ASP A 188 12.42 31.81 9.91
N SER A 189 12.81 32.17 8.69
CA SER A 189 11.93 32.27 7.53
C SER A 189 11.11 31.01 7.22
N ARG A 190 11.50 29.85 7.77
CA ARG A 190 10.79 28.56 7.61
C ARG A 190 9.69 28.35 8.65
N ILE A 191 9.58 29.23 9.64
CA ILE A 191 8.51 29.17 10.64
C ILE A 191 7.22 29.66 10.02
N ASN A 192 6.21 28.79 10.05
CA ASN A 192 4.84 29.11 9.73
C ASN A 192 4.07 29.25 11.05
N TRP A 193 3.92 30.48 11.50
CA TRP A 193 3.00 30.78 12.60
C TRP A 193 1.58 30.43 12.15
N GLY A 194 0.87 29.58 12.91
CA GLY A 194 -0.51 29.22 12.59
C GLY A 194 -1.37 30.48 12.45
N ASP A 195 -2.42 30.42 11.61
CA ASP A 195 -3.20 31.60 11.22
C ASP A 195 -3.46 32.58 12.38
N LYS A 196 -3.08 33.84 12.17
CA LYS A 196 -3.49 34.98 12.99
C LYS A 196 -4.98 35.24 12.77
N ASN A 197 -5.84 34.36 13.23
CA ASN A 197 -7.26 34.64 13.34
C ASN A 197 -7.65 34.51 14.82
N GLU A 198 -8.10 35.65 15.34
CA GLU A 198 -8.59 35.93 16.70
C GLU A 198 -9.51 34.85 17.28
#